data_AF-A0A9J6EJI8-F1
#
_entry.id   AF-A0A9J6EJI8-F1
#
_cell.length_a   1.000
_cell.length_b   1.000
_cell.length_c   1.000
_cell.angle_alpha   90.00
_cell.angle_beta   90.00
_cell.angle_gamma   90.00
#
_symmetry.space_group_name_H-M   'P 1'
#
loop_
_entity.id
_entity.type
_entity.pdbx_description
1 polymer ?
#
loop_
_entity_poly.entity_id
_entity_poly.type
_entity_poly.pdbx_seq_one_letter_code
_entity_poly.pdbx_strand_id
1 'polypeptide(L)'
;MGASGSPSWLEIGSNVLVRFLVLSAGFIKWIMAPEIFPTSARSFGFACVLTCSRCGAMVAPFLRDLAEVTHLVVQFVFPALFLLISAGLTLLLPETLNKPLPDTFHEAETLDRKKIPKTLVPLTEYKLTSSSV
;
A
#
# COMPACT_ATOMS: atom_id res chain seq x y z
N MET A 1 -40.06 -10.84 17.51
CA MET A 1 -40.41 -9.84 16.47
C MET A 1 -39.32 -9.91 15.42
N GLY A 2 -39.42 -10.57 14.28
CA GLY A 2 -40.40 -11.38 13.57
C GLY A 2 -39.62 -12.13 12.47
N ALA A 3 -40.14 -13.23 11.96
CA ALA A 3 -39.43 -14.17 11.07
C ALA A 3 -38.81 -13.53 9.81
N SER A 4 -37.57 -13.92 9.48
CA SER A 4 -36.98 -13.81 8.14
C SER A 4 -36.43 -15.19 7.77
N GLY A 5 -37.13 -15.90 6.90
CA GLY A 5 -36.76 -17.24 6.40
C GLY A 5 -35.66 -17.21 5.33
N SER A 6 -34.62 -16.40 5.50
CA SER A 6 -33.41 -16.48 4.66
C SER A 6 -32.59 -17.70 5.08
N PRO A 7 -32.18 -18.61 4.17
CA PRO A 7 -31.39 -19.76 4.55
C PRO A 7 -30.06 -19.28 5.13
N SER A 8 -29.74 -19.65 6.38
CA SER A 8 -28.48 -19.28 7.07
C SER A 8 -27.23 -19.62 6.26
N TRP A 9 -27.35 -20.56 5.33
CA TRP A 9 -26.35 -20.90 4.33
C TRP A 9 -25.94 -19.73 3.42
N LEU A 10 -26.84 -18.79 3.09
CA LEU A 10 -26.51 -17.61 2.28
C LEU A 10 -25.66 -16.61 3.07
N GLU A 11 -25.95 -16.42 4.36
CA GLU A 11 -25.17 -15.54 5.23
C GLU A 11 -23.76 -16.11 5.47
N ILE A 12 -23.68 -17.41 5.76
CA ILE A 12 -22.40 -18.09 5.92
C ILE A 12 -21.62 -18.10 4.59
N GLY A 13 -22.31 -18.40 3.48
CA GLY A 13 -21.72 -18.44 2.15
C GLY A 13 -21.17 -17.08 1.70
N SER A 14 -21.92 -16.01 1.89
CA SER A 14 -21.47 -14.65 1.58
C SER A 14 -20.26 -14.23 2.41
N ASN A 15 -20.22 -14.55 3.71
CA ASN A 15 -19.06 -14.24 4.56
C ASN A 15 -17.81 -15.01 4.13
N VAL A 16 -17.95 -16.30 3.75
CA VAL A 16 -16.85 -17.11 3.24
C VAL A 16 -16.35 -16.58 1.89
N LEU A 17 -17.27 -16.19 0.99
CA LEU A 17 -16.92 -15.64 -0.31
C LEU A 17 -16.12 -14.34 -0.17
N VAL A 18 -16.58 -13.41 0.67
CA VAL A 18 -15.86 -12.15 0.94
C VAL A 18 -14.46 -12.43 1.47
N ARG A 19 -14.33 -13.34 2.45
CA ARG A 19 -13.02 -13.71 3.01
C ARG A 19 -12.11 -14.33 1.96
N PHE A 20 -12.63 -15.20 1.12
CA PHE A 20 -11.86 -15.81 0.03
C PHE A 20 -11.32 -14.76 -0.95
N LEU A 21 -12.17 -13.82 -1.38
CA LEU A 21 -11.79 -12.76 -2.32
C LEU A 21 -10.76 -11.78 -1.73
N VAL A 22 -10.89 -11.43 -0.45
CA VAL A 22 -9.93 -10.54 0.22
C VAL A 22 -8.56 -11.22 0.36
N LEU A 23 -8.54 -12.51 0.69
CA LEU A 23 -7.30 -13.28 0.82
C LEU A 23 -6.61 -13.50 -0.52
N SER A 24 -7.36 -13.82 -1.58
CA SER A 24 -6.79 -13.99 -2.93
C SER A 24 -6.18 -12.70 -3.46
N ALA A 25 -6.87 -11.57 -3.30
CA ALA A 25 -6.31 -10.25 -3.65
C ALA A 25 -5.05 -9.91 -2.82
N GLY A 26 -5.01 -10.31 -1.54
CA GLY A 26 -3.83 -10.20 -0.70
C GLY A 26 -2.62 -10.97 -1.26
N PHE A 27 -2.86 -12.21 -1.73
CA PHE A 27 -1.82 -13.05 -2.33
C PHE A 27 -1.29 -12.46 -3.64
N ILE A 28 -2.18 -11.95 -4.49
CA ILE A 28 -1.78 -11.28 -5.75
C ILE A 28 -0.88 -10.07 -5.45
N LYS A 29 -1.24 -9.23 -4.48
CA LYS A 29 -0.36 -8.12 -4.07
C LYS A 29 0.99 -8.61 -3.55
N TRP A 30 1.00 -9.72 -2.81
CA TRP A 30 2.24 -10.29 -2.27
C TRP A 30 3.20 -10.75 -3.36
N ILE A 31 2.68 -11.33 -4.45
CA ILE A 31 3.51 -11.81 -5.56
C ILE A 31 3.92 -10.68 -6.51
N MET A 32 3.11 -9.63 -6.67
CA MET A 32 3.46 -8.46 -7.51
C MET A 32 4.42 -7.49 -6.82
N ALA A 33 4.41 -7.42 -5.48
CA ALA A 33 5.31 -6.55 -4.72
C ALA A 33 6.81 -6.73 -5.06
N PRO A 34 7.35 -7.95 -5.21
CA PRO A 34 8.73 -8.12 -5.62
C PRO A 34 9.05 -7.73 -7.07
N GLU A 35 8.06 -7.72 -7.95
CA GLU A 35 8.24 -7.36 -9.36
C GLU A 35 8.30 -5.84 -9.57
N ILE A 36 7.64 -5.08 -8.70
CA ILE A 36 7.51 -3.61 -8.81
C ILE A 36 8.50 -2.86 -7.89
N PHE A 37 9.02 -3.51 -6.83
CA PHE A 37 9.93 -2.87 -5.88
C PHE A 37 11.33 -3.53 -5.83
N PRO A 38 12.42 -2.74 -5.93
CA PRO A 38 13.77 -3.23 -5.67
C PRO A 38 13.92 -3.69 -4.20
N THR A 39 14.79 -4.66 -3.96
CA THR A 39 14.92 -5.39 -2.68
C THR A 39 15.11 -4.48 -1.45
N SER A 40 15.72 -3.29 -1.62
CA SER A 40 15.96 -2.32 -0.55
C SER A 40 14.70 -1.59 -0.06
N ALA A 41 13.68 -1.40 -0.91
CA ALA A 41 12.43 -0.70 -0.58
C ALA A 41 11.31 -1.64 -0.14
N ARG A 42 11.40 -2.92 -0.51
CA ARG A 42 10.32 -3.91 -0.36
C ARG A 42 9.88 -4.08 1.10
N SER A 43 10.82 -4.25 2.02
CA SER A 43 10.52 -4.46 3.44
C SER A 43 9.85 -3.25 4.09
N PHE A 44 10.25 -2.04 3.71
CA PHE A 44 9.64 -0.81 4.19
C PHE A 44 8.20 -0.65 3.68
N GLY A 45 7.96 -0.90 2.39
CA GLY A 45 6.62 -0.87 1.80
C GLY A 45 5.67 -1.86 2.48
N PHE A 46 6.13 -3.10 2.71
CA PHE A 46 5.35 -4.08 3.46
C PHE A 46 5.10 -3.64 4.90
N ALA A 47 6.08 -3.06 5.60
CA ALA A 47 5.89 -2.55 6.96
C ALA A 47 4.83 -1.43 7.02
N CYS A 48 4.81 -0.51 6.05
CA CYS A 48 3.78 0.54 5.96
C CYS A 48 2.39 -0.07 5.76
N VAL A 49 2.23 -1.02 4.82
CA VAL A 49 0.96 -1.71 4.57
C VAL A 49 0.47 -2.43 5.82
N LEU A 50 1.35 -3.15 6.52
CA LEU A 50 1.01 -3.86 7.75
C LEU A 50 0.59 -2.89 8.85
N THR A 51 1.27 -1.76 9.00
CA THR A 51 0.90 -0.72 9.97
C THR A 51 -0.49 -0.16 9.68
N CYS A 52 -0.78 0.17 8.41
CA CYS A 52 -2.12 0.60 7.99
C CYS A 52 -3.19 -0.48 8.25
N SER A 53 -2.85 -1.76 8.02
CA SER A 53 -3.75 -2.88 8.33
C SER A 53 -4.06 -2.98 9.82
N ARG A 54 -3.08 -2.73 10.70
CA ARG A 54 -3.28 -2.67 12.15
C ARG A 54 -4.19 -1.52 12.57
N CYS A 55 -4.05 -0.35 11.94
CA CYS A 55 -4.98 0.75 12.17
C CYS A 55 -6.43 0.35 11.84
N GLY A 56 -6.64 -0.33 10.71
CA GLY A 56 -7.96 -0.87 10.36
C GLY A 56 -8.50 -1.86 11.40
N ALA A 57 -7.64 -2.74 11.92
CA ALA A 57 -8.02 -3.68 12.98
C ALA A 57 -8.34 -3.00 14.31
N MET A 58 -7.66 -1.90 14.65
CA MET A 58 -7.97 -1.09 15.84
C MET A 58 -9.31 -0.38 15.71
N VAL A 59 -9.69 0.05 14.50
CA VAL A 59 -10.97 0.72 14.22
C VAL A 59 -12.15 -0.26 14.22
N ALA A 60 -11.92 -1.54 13.92
CA ALA A 60 -12.97 -2.56 13.85
C ALA A 60 -13.89 -2.68 15.09
N PRO A 61 -13.39 -2.77 16.34
CA PRO A 61 -14.27 -2.82 17.52
C PRO A 61 -15.12 -1.55 17.67
N PHE A 62 -14.56 -0.37 17.40
CA PHE A 62 -15.32 0.89 17.47
C PHE A 62 -16.47 0.95 16.46
N LEU A 63 -16.28 0.41 15.25
CA LEU A 63 -17.34 0.32 14.26
C LEU A 63 -18.48 -0.62 14.71
N ARG A 64 -18.13 -1.69 15.44
CA ARG A 64 -19.12 -2.60 16.03
C ARG A 64 -19.90 -1.90 17.14
N ASP A 65 -19.22 -1.24 18.06
CA ASP A 65 -19.86 -0.51 19.17
C ASP A 65 -20.79 0.60 18.62
N LEU A 66 -20.34 1.31 17.59
CA LEU A 66 -21.14 2.34 16.94
C LEU A 66 -22.38 1.77 16.23
N ALA A 67 -22.29 0.56 15.68
CA ALA A 67 -23.41 -0.13 15.05
C ALA A 67 -24.47 -0.59 16.06
N GLU A 68 -24.08 -0.85 17.31
CA GLU A 68 -25.02 -1.15 18.40
C GLU A 68 -25.80 0.09 18.86
N VAL A 69 -25.15 1.27 18.85
CA VAL A 69 -25.78 2.54 19.29
C VAL A 69 -26.63 3.19 18.19
N THR A 70 -26.26 3.02 16.92
CA THR A 70 -26.93 3.68 15.78
C THR A 70 -27.77 2.69 14.97
N HIS A 71 -27.16 2.03 13.99
CA HIS A 71 -27.78 1.00 13.15
C HIS A 71 -26.76 -0.05 12.73
N LEU A 72 -27.19 -1.31 12.69
CA LEU A 72 -26.35 -2.45 12.27
C LEU A 72 -25.74 -2.29 10.87
N VAL A 73 -26.32 -1.47 9.99
CA VAL A 73 -25.79 -1.23 8.63
C VAL A 73 -24.43 -0.53 8.63
N VAL A 74 -24.13 0.25 9.67
CA VAL A 74 -22.90 1.06 9.77
C VAL A 74 -21.65 0.17 9.72
N GLN A 75 -21.67 -0.98 10.40
CA GLN A 75 -20.52 -1.90 10.43
C GLN A 75 -20.15 -2.48 9.05
N PHE A 76 -21.10 -2.51 8.11
CA PHE A 76 -20.89 -3.05 6.76
C PHE A 76 -20.59 -1.96 5.73
N VAL A 77 -21.27 -0.82 5.83
CA VAL A 77 -21.16 0.29 4.85
C VAL A 77 -19.77 0.93 4.89
N PHE A 78 -19.23 1.18 6.09
CA PHE A 78 -17.90 1.81 6.25
C PHE A 78 -16.76 1.00 5.60
N PRO A 79 -16.58 -0.30 5.93
CA PRO A 79 -15.53 -1.10 5.28
C PRO A 79 -15.80 -1.30 3.79
N ALA A 80 -17.07 -1.43 3.36
CA ALA A 80 -17.40 -1.53 1.93
C ALA A 80 -17.00 -0.27 1.15
N LEU A 81 -17.22 0.93 1.70
CA LEU A 81 -16.81 2.19 1.09
C LEU A 81 -15.28 2.29 0.98
N PHE A 82 -14.56 1.93 2.05
CA PHE A 82 -13.09 1.89 2.02
C PHE A 82 -12.55 0.91 0.98
N LEU A 83 -13.19 -0.26 0.83
CA LEU A 83 -12.84 -1.24 -0.21
C LEU A 83 -13.10 -0.68 -1.61
N LEU A 84 -14.22 0.01 -1.84
CA LEU A 84 -14.51 0.65 -3.12
C LEU A 84 -13.50 1.75 -3.47
N ILE A 85 -13.13 2.58 -2.50
CA ILE A 85 -12.09 3.60 -2.69
C ILE A 85 -10.75 2.93 -2.99
N SER A 86 -10.37 1.88 -2.25
CA SER A 86 -9.14 1.12 -2.50
C SER A 86 -9.14 0.46 -3.88
N ALA A 87 -10.26 -0.12 -4.31
CA ALA A 87 -10.41 -0.73 -5.63
C ALA A 87 -10.33 0.33 -6.73
N GLY A 88 -10.99 1.47 -6.54
CA GLY A 88 -10.91 2.62 -7.45
C GLY A 88 -9.49 3.17 -7.54
N LEU A 89 -8.77 3.26 -6.42
CA LEU A 89 -7.38 3.71 -6.40
C LEU A 89 -6.45 2.68 -7.05
N THR A 90 -6.78 1.39 -6.98
CA THR A 90 -6.06 0.31 -7.67
C THR A 90 -6.31 0.35 -9.17
N LEU A 91 -7.54 0.66 -9.61
CA LEU A 91 -7.87 0.92 -11.02
C LEU A 91 -7.21 2.19 -11.54
N LEU A 92 -7.05 3.20 -10.67
CA LEU A 92 -6.34 4.44 -10.99
C LEU A 92 -4.82 4.26 -10.96
N LEU A 93 -4.31 3.15 -10.41
CA LEU A 93 -2.94 2.73 -10.61
C LEU A 93 -2.89 2.11 -12.01
N PRO A 94 -2.49 2.88 -13.05
CA PRO A 94 -2.41 2.33 -14.40
C PRO A 94 -1.54 1.07 -14.34
N GLU A 95 -2.05 0.01 -14.97
CA GLU A 95 -1.30 -1.20 -15.32
C GLU A 95 0.18 -0.86 -15.50
N THR A 96 1.02 -1.40 -14.62
CA THR A 96 2.47 -1.16 -14.49
C THR A 96 3.26 -1.76 -15.65
N LEU A 97 2.75 -1.62 -16.88
CA LEU A 97 3.37 -2.10 -18.10
C LEU A 97 4.20 -0.95 -18.70
N ASN A 98 5.51 -1.16 -18.85
CA ASN A 98 6.46 -0.32 -19.62
C ASN A 98 7.14 0.88 -18.94
N LYS A 99 7.59 0.78 -17.69
CA LYS A 99 8.73 1.61 -17.24
C LYS A 99 9.80 0.75 -16.58
N PRO A 100 11.06 0.77 -17.05
CA PRO A 100 12.13 0.03 -16.41
C PRO A 100 12.29 0.54 -14.97
N LEU A 101 12.24 -0.39 -14.03
CA LEU A 101 12.50 -0.14 -12.62
C LEU A 101 13.94 0.37 -12.47
N PRO A 102 14.17 1.60 -11.96
CA PRO A 102 15.51 2.00 -11.55
C PRO A 102 15.93 1.13 -10.35
N ASP A 103 17.11 0.54 -10.42
CA ASP A 103 17.50 -0.59 -9.59
C ASP A 103 17.92 -0.18 -8.16
N THR A 104 18.02 1.11 -7.85
CA THR A 104 18.38 1.60 -6.50
C THR A 104 17.98 3.05 -6.27
N PHE A 105 17.69 3.44 -5.01
CA PHE A 105 17.52 4.85 -4.61
C PHE A 105 18.73 5.73 -5.00
N HIS A 106 19.91 5.12 -5.15
CA HIS A 106 21.13 5.78 -5.59
C HIS A 106 21.06 6.28 -7.06
N GLU A 107 20.30 5.60 -7.92
CA GLU A 107 20.01 6.07 -9.28
C GLU A 107 18.94 7.17 -9.31
N ALA A 108 17.98 7.14 -8.38
CA ALA A 108 17.00 8.24 -8.23
C ALA A 108 17.65 9.54 -7.74
N GLU A 109 18.62 9.45 -6.83
CA GLU A 109 19.38 10.61 -6.31
C GLU A 109 20.35 11.19 -7.35
N THR A 110 20.94 10.33 -8.21
CA THR A 110 21.82 10.80 -9.30
C THR A 110 21.08 11.48 -10.45
N LEU A 111 19.79 11.17 -10.65
CA LEU A 111 18.92 11.91 -11.57
C LEU A 111 18.55 13.30 -11.03
N ASP A 112 18.44 13.48 -9.72
CA ASP A 112 18.26 14.80 -9.10
C ASP A 112 19.55 15.65 -9.14
N ARG A 113 20.73 15.02 -9.01
CA ARG A 113 22.02 15.68 -9.26
C ARG A 113 22.23 16.16 -10.69
N LYS A 114 21.47 15.66 -11.68
CA LYS A 114 21.53 16.17 -13.06
C LYS A 114 20.85 17.53 -13.24
N LYS A 115 20.11 18.01 -12.21
CA LYS A 115 19.60 19.38 -12.11
C LYS A 115 20.53 20.35 -11.37
N ILE A 116 21.72 19.91 -10.94
CA ILE A 116 22.79 20.84 -10.54
C ILE A 116 23.61 21.13 -11.81
N PRO A 117 23.52 22.33 -12.41
CA PRO A 117 24.43 22.71 -13.48
C PRO A 117 25.89 22.56 -13.00
N LYS A 118 26.71 21.99 -13.88
CA LYS A 118 28.09 21.53 -13.67
C LYS A 118 29.11 22.64 -13.26
N THR A 119 28.93 23.41 -12.18
CA THR A 119 29.86 24.55 -12.00
C THR A 119 30.32 24.93 -10.59
N LEU A 120 30.02 24.21 -9.50
CA LEU A 120 30.55 24.62 -8.19
C LEU A 120 30.90 23.44 -7.28
N VAL A 121 31.93 22.67 -7.65
CA VAL A 121 32.91 22.22 -6.64
C VAL A 121 34.14 23.10 -6.84
N PRO A 122 34.45 24.03 -5.92
CA PRO A 122 35.67 24.80 -5.99
C PRO A 122 36.88 23.87 -5.87
N LEU A 123 37.93 24.20 -6.61
CA LEU A 123 39.21 23.48 -6.76
C LEU A 123 40.04 23.34 -5.47
N THR A 124 39.41 23.34 -4.30
CA THR A 124 40.08 23.36 -2.99
C THR A 124 40.81 22.05 -2.69
N GLU A 125 40.35 20.92 -3.23
CA GLU A 125 41.00 19.61 -3.00
C GLU A 125 42.16 19.31 -3.96
N TYR A 126 42.19 19.88 -5.18
CA TYR A 126 43.28 19.60 -6.14
C TYR A 126 44.61 20.28 -5.74
N LYS A 127 44.54 21.36 -4.94
CA LYS A 127 45.74 22.11 -4.52
C LYS A 127 46.46 21.54 -3.30
N LEU A 128 45.87 20.57 -2.58
CA LEU A 128 46.49 19.98 -1.39
C LEU A 128 47.31 18.71 -1.68
N THR A 129 47.04 18.01 -2.79
CA THR A 129 47.81 16.80 -3.18
C THR A 129 49.00 17.09 -4.09
N SER A 130 49.05 18.27 -4.75
CA SER A 130 50.16 18.67 -5.62
C SER A 130 51.27 19.46 -4.90
N SER A 131 51.08 19.84 -3.63
CA SER A 131 52.00 20.68 -2.85
C SER A 131 52.69 19.94 -1.69
N SER A 132 52.60 18.61 -1.63
CA SER A 132 53.33 17.79 -0.67
C SER A 132 54.27 16.79 -1.36
N VAL A 133 54.96 17.27 -2.40
CA VAL A 133 56.28 16.78 -2.80
C VAL A 133 57.31 17.72 -2.20
#